data_AF-A0AAW8EX44-F1
#
_entry.id   AF-A0AAW8EX44-F1
#
_cell.length_a   1.000
_cell.length_b   1.000
_cell.length_c   1.000
_cell.angle_alpha   90.00
_cell.angle_beta   90.00
_cell.angle_gamma   90.00
#
_symmetry.space_group_name_H-M   'P 1'
#
loop_
_entity.id
_entity.type
_entity.pdbx_description
1 polymer ?
#
loop_
_entity_poly.entity_id
_entity_poly.type
_entity_poly.pdbx_seq_one_letter_code
_entity_poly.pdbx_strand_id
1 'polypeptide(L)'
;MLGGSHLSIFNTTKNADLAWQFVKLMTTGEFAEKWADETGYFPGVQSAMEESLASTDPLVAPFAQQMVEGGASVPVTPNFGAVQAKKTTNSMIQAILSGQKDVATATKDAAAEMTELLNQ
;
A
#
# COMPACT_ATOMS: atom_id res chain seq x y z
N MET A 1 6.38 3.24 -0.60
CA MET A 1 5.11 2.79 0.02
C MET A 1 4.63 1.58 -0.76
N LEU A 2 4.37 0.47 -0.09
CA LEU A 2 3.64 -0.64 -0.68
C LEU A 2 2.15 -0.33 -0.58
N GLY A 3 1.51 -0.29 -1.74
CA GLY A 3 0.06 -0.17 -1.87
C GLY A 3 -0.51 -1.39 -2.57
N GLY A 4 -1.74 -1.27 -3.05
CA GLY A 4 -2.44 -2.34 -3.76
C GLY A 4 -3.91 -2.35 -3.39
N SER A 5 -4.58 -3.45 -3.72
CA SER A 5 -5.98 -3.67 -3.34
C SER A 5 -6.17 -5.12 -2.93
N HIS A 6 -6.96 -5.33 -1.89
CA HIS A 6 -7.38 -6.66 -1.46
C HIS A 6 -8.77 -6.97 -2.02
N LEU A 7 -8.99 -8.22 -2.39
CA LEU A 7 -10.34 -8.76 -2.52
C LEU A 7 -10.81 -9.19 -1.12
N SER A 8 -11.89 -8.57 -0.66
CA SER A 8 -12.46 -8.80 0.67
C SER A 8 -13.88 -9.33 0.56
N ILE A 9 -14.26 -10.21 1.50
CA ILE A 9 -15.61 -10.76 1.60
C ILE A 9 -16.38 -9.98 2.67
N PHE A 10 -17.51 -9.40 2.28
CA PHE A 10 -18.40 -8.74 3.24
C PHE A 10 -18.94 -9.75 4.25
N ASN A 11 -18.88 -9.42 5.55
CA ASN A 11 -19.38 -10.31 6.60
C ASN A 11 -20.90 -10.55 6.54
N THR A 12 -21.64 -9.73 5.78
CA THR A 12 -23.09 -9.82 5.60
C THR A 12 -23.50 -10.77 4.46
N THR A 13 -22.54 -11.30 3.70
CA THR A 13 -22.83 -12.19 2.56
C THR A 13 -23.61 -13.43 2.98
N LYS A 14 -24.51 -13.89 2.11
CA LYS A 14 -25.21 -15.17 2.28
C LYS A 14 -24.48 -16.34 1.61
N ASN A 15 -23.40 -16.07 0.87
CA ASN A 15 -22.68 -17.04 0.05
C ASN A 15 -21.16 -16.99 0.32
N ALA A 16 -20.75 -17.15 1.58
CA ALA A 16 -19.34 -17.00 1.99
C ALA A 16 -18.40 -17.98 1.26
N ASP A 17 -18.81 -19.25 1.13
CA ASP A 17 -17.98 -20.27 0.47
C ASP A 17 -17.76 -19.98 -1.01
N LEU A 18 -18.81 -19.55 -1.72
CA LEU A 18 -18.71 -19.17 -3.13
C LEU A 18 -17.85 -17.91 -3.31
N ALA A 19 -18.03 -16.91 -2.45
CA ALA A 19 -17.19 -15.73 -2.44
C ALA A 19 -15.71 -16.09 -2.20
N TRP A 20 -15.43 -17.04 -1.31
CA TRP A 20 -14.07 -17.53 -1.07
C TRP A 20 -13.49 -18.30 -2.26
N GLN A 21 -14.29 -19.12 -2.94
CA GLN A 21 -13.88 -19.77 -4.18
C GLN A 21 -13.51 -18.74 -5.26
N PHE A 22 -14.29 -17.67 -5.39
CA PHE A 22 -13.98 -16.58 -6.31
C PHE A 22 -12.69 -15.85 -5.95
N VAL A 23 -12.47 -15.52 -4.67
CA VAL A 23 -11.21 -14.91 -4.22
C VAL A 23 -10.01 -15.79 -4.58
N LYS A 24 -10.08 -17.11 -4.33
CA LYS A 24 -9.00 -18.03 -4.70
C LYS A 24 -8.75 -18.09 -6.20
N LEU A 25 -9.82 -18.15 -7.01
CA LEU A 25 -9.72 -18.15 -8.47
C LEU A 25 -8.96 -16.92 -9.00
N MET A 26 -9.24 -15.75 -8.43
CA MET A 26 -8.66 -14.48 -8.88
C MET A 26 -7.25 -14.20 -8.33
N THR A 27 -6.83 -14.88 -7.26
CA THR A 27 -5.59 -14.52 -6.54
C THR A 27 -4.55 -15.63 -6.52
N THR A 28 -4.84 -16.81 -7.08
CA THR A 28 -3.91 -17.94 -7.12
C THR A 28 -3.90 -18.64 -8.49
N GLY A 29 -2.79 -19.32 -8.80
CA GLY A 29 -2.67 -20.17 -9.99
C GLY A 29 -2.65 -19.41 -11.31
N GLU A 30 -2.92 -20.12 -12.41
CA GLU A 30 -2.71 -19.62 -13.78
C GLU A 30 -3.44 -18.30 -14.08
N PHE A 31 -4.63 -18.07 -13.50
CA PHE A 31 -5.40 -16.86 -13.77
C PHE A 31 -4.82 -15.63 -13.09
N ALA A 32 -4.26 -15.79 -11.89
CA ALA A 32 -3.60 -14.71 -11.19
C ALA A 32 -2.28 -14.33 -11.88
N GLU A 33 -1.52 -15.33 -12.34
CA GLU A 33 -0.30 -15.14 -13.14
C GLU A 33 -0.61 -14.44 -14.46
N LYS A 34 -1.59 -14.96 -15.22
CA LYS A 34 -2.02 -14.33 -16.48
C LYS A 34 -2.50 -12.90 -16.30
N TRP A 35 -3.24 -12.61 -15.22
CA TRP A 35 -3.66 -11.25 -14.92
C TRP A 35 -2.47 -10.33 -14.62
N ALA A 36 -1.48 -10.80 -13.87
CA ALA A 36 -0.25 -10.06 -13.60
C ALA A 36 0.49 -9.73 -14.91
N ASP A 37 0.66 -10.73 -15.78
CA ASP A 37 1.32 -10.58 -17.08
C ASP A 37 0.61 -9.58 -18.00
N GLU A 38 -0.71 -9.67 -18.10
CA GLU A 38 -1.50 -8.80 -19.00
C GLU A 38 -1.58 -7.36 -18.50
N THR A 39 -1.48 -7.14 -17.18
CA THR A 39 -1.66 -5.82 -16.58
C THR A 39 -0.35 -5.15 -16.18
N GLY A 40 0.74 -5.91 -16.07
CA GLY A 40 2.02 -5.45 -15.52
C GLY A 40 1.99 -5.19 -14.00
N TYR A 41 0.92 -5.59 -13.31
CA TYR A 41 0.89 -5.54 -11.84
C TYR A 41 1.71 -6.67 -11.27
N PHE A 42 2.46 -6.36 -10.22
CA PHE A 42 3.14 -7.41 -9.47
C PHE A 42 2.15 -8.30 -8.71
N PRO A 43 2.39 -9.62 -8.72
CA PRO A 43 1.54 -10.55 -7.99
C PRO A 43 1.62 -10.30 -6.47
N GLY A 44 0.51 -10.54 -5.78
CA GLY A 44 0.42 -10.45 -4.32
C GLY A 44 1.03 -11.62 -3.56
N VAL A 45 1.63 -12.59 -4.27
CA VAL A 45 2.22 -13.81 -3.71
C VAL A 45 3.73 -13.78 -3.95
N GLN A 46 4.52 -13.94 -2.89
CA GLN A 46 5.98 -13.80 -2.97
C GLN A 46 6.63 -14.79 -3.95
N SER A 47 6.15 -16.03 -4.03
CA SER A 47 6.69 -17.03 -4.98
C SER A 47 6.48 -16.65 -6.45
N ALA A 48 5.45 -15.84 -6.75
CA ALA A 48 5.20 -15.36 -8.11
C ALA A 48 6.05 -14.13 -8.48
N MET A 49 6.82 -13.58 -7.53
CA MET A 49 7.72 -12.45 -7.79
C MET A 49 9.06 -12.87 -8.40
N GLU A 50 9.40 -14.16 -8.42
CA GLU A 50 10.72 -14.66 -8.84
C GLU A 50 11.10 -14.18 -10.25
N GLU A 51 10.17 -14.24 -11.21
CA GLU A 51 10.40 -13.76 -12.57
C GLU A 51 10.60 -12.24 -12.62
N SER A 52 9.75 -11.48 -11.91
CA SER A 52 9.87 -10.03 -11.82
C SER A 52 11.20 -9.59 -11.20
N LEU A 53 11.70 -10.33 -10.20
CA LEU A 53 12.99 -10.08 -9.55
C LEU A 53 14.18 -10.45 -10.44
N ALA A 54 14.03 -11.43 -11.34
CA ALA A 54 15.05 -11.82 -12.31
C ALA A 54 15.04 -10.96 -13.57
N SER A 55 14.01 -10.14 -13.77
CA SER A 55 13.87 -9.28 -14.94
C SER A 55 15.03 -8.29 -15.06
N THR A 56 15.60 -8.17 -16.26
CA THR A 56 16.59 -7.13 -16.59
C THR A 56 15.96 -5.91 -17.28
N ASP A 57 14.63 -5.88 -17.41
CA ASP A 57 13.93 -4.74 -18.00
C ASP A 57 14.09 -3.52 -17.06
N PRO A 58 14.66 -2.40 -17.55
CA PRO A 58 14.84 -1.19 -16.73
C PRO A 58 13.52 -0.59 -16.21
N LEU A 59 12.37 -0.95 -16.80
CA LEU A 59 11.04 -0.53 -16.34
C LEU A 59 10.44 -1.48 -15.29
N VAL A 60 11.01 -2.67 -15.08
CA VAL A 60 10.49 -3.69 -14.14
C VAL A 60 11.42 -3.87 -12.95
N ALA A 61 12.72 -4.06 -13.21
CA ALA A 61 13.70 -4.45 -12.20
C ALA A 61 13.73 -3.50 -10.98
N PRO A 62 13.73 -2.16 -11.14
CA PRO A 62 13.76 -1.25 -9.99
C PRO A 62 12.50 -1.34 -9.13
N PHE A 63 11.33 -1.55 -9.75
CA PHE A 63 10.07 -1.66 -9.01
C PHE A 63 9.96 -3.00 -8.30
N ALA A 64 10.44 -4.10 -8.91
CA ALA A 64 10.45 -5.41 -8.27
C ALA A 64 11.36 -5.42 -7.03
N GLN A 65 12.55 -4.82 -7.15
CA GLN A 65 13.46 -4.63 -6.02
C GLN A 65 12.83 -3.76 -4.92
N GLN A 66 12.25 -2.60 -5.29
CA GLN A 66 11.60 -1.71 -4.32
C GLN A 66 10.41 -2.38 -3.63
N MET A 67 9.69 -3.28 -4.31
CA MET A 67 8.56 -4.00 -3.73
C MET A 67 8.99 -4.95 -2.61
N VAL A 68 10.11 -5.67 -2.82
CA VAL A 68 10.56 -6.73 -1.89
C VAL A 68 11.51 -6.19 -0.81
N GLU A 69 12.43 -5.29 -1.16
CA GLU A 69 13.51 -4.85 -0.26
C GLU A 69 13.20 -3.51 0.42
N GLY A 70 12.64 -2.55 -0.32
CA GLY A 70 12.39 -1.19 0.17
C GLY A 70 10.94 -0.93 0.57
N GLY A 71 10.10 -1.95 0.50
CA GLY A 71 8.67 -1.83 0.65
C GLY A 71 8.22 -1.74 2.11
N ALA A 72 7.40 -0.73 2.42
CA ALA A 72 6.69 -0.65 3.70
C ALA A 72 5.26 -0.18 3.48
N SER A 73 4.32 -0.75 4.23
CA SER A 73 2.95 -0.25 4.28
C SER A 73 2.88 1.05 5.08
N VAL A 74 1.76 1.74 4.95
CA VAL A 74 1.37 2.77 5.92
C VAL A 74 1.12 2.14 7.31
N PRO A 75 1.06 2.94 8.40
CA PRO A 75 0.69 2.43 9.72
C PRO A 75 -0.57 1.57 9.71
N VAL A 76 -0.47 0.34 10.21
CA VAL A 76 -1.56 -0.65 10.22
C VAL A 76 -2.44 -0.42 11.45
N THR A 77 -3.37 0.53 11.33
CA THR A 77 -4.32 0.89 12.38
C THR A 77 -5.61 1.45 11.78
N PRO A 78 -6.79 1.17 12.36
CA PRO A 78 -8.05 1.77 11.92
C PRO A 78 -8.02 3.30 11.90
N ASN A 79 -7.22 3.90 12.77
CA ASN A 79 -7.17 5.35 12.96
C ASN A 79 -6.29 6.07 11.92
N PHE A 80 -5.53 5.34 11.10
CA PHE A 80 -4.66 5.98 10.10
C PHE A 80 -5.47 6.76 9.04
N GLY A 81 -6.72 6.38 8.81
CA GLY A 81 -7.65 7.13 7.96
C GLY A 81 -7.85 8.58 8.44
N ALA A 82 -7.84 8.83 9.75
CA ALA A 82 -7.98 10.17 10.30
C ALA A 82 -6.75 11.05 10.02
N VAL A 83 -5.54 10.49 10.13
CA VAL A 83 -4.28 11.17 9.75
C VAL A 83 -4.30 11.57 8.28
N GLN A 84 -4.74 10.65 7.40
CA GLN A 84 -4.85 10.94 5.97
C GLN A 84 -5.90 12.03 5.69
N ALA A 85 -7.06 11.96 6.34
CA ALA A 85 -8.13 12.95 6.18
C ALA A 85 -7.68 14.36 6.58
N LYS A 86 -6.84 14.48 7.61
CA LYS A 86 -6.22 15.74 8.05
C LYS A 86 -5.08 16.22 7.14
N LYS A 87 -4.60 15.37 6.23
CA LYS A 87 -3.47 15.65 5.33
C LYS A 87 -2.20 16.06 6.08
N THR A 88 -2.00 15.55 7.31
CA THR A 88 -0.95 15.99 8.24
C THR A 88 0.43 16.11 7.59
N THR A 89 0.88 15.07 6.88
CA THR A 89 2.16 15.07 6.17
C THR A 89 2.23 16.10 5.05
N ASN A 90 1.16 16.27 4.27
CA ASN A 90 1.14 17.20 3.14
C ASN A 90 1.17 18.65 3.64
N SER A 91 0.41 18.95 4.70
CA SER A 91 0.40 20.27 5.35
C SER A 91 1.77 20.61 5.95
N MET A 92 2.43 19.64 6.58
CA MET A 92 3.80 19.78 7.07
C MET A 92 4.77 20.15 5.95
N ILE A 93 4.76 19.39 4.84
CA ILE A 93 5.62 19.64 3.68
C ILE A 93 5.36 21.03 3.10
N GLN A 94 4.09 21.42 2.96
CA GLN A 94 3.72 22.74 2.45
C GLN A 94 4.20 23.88 3.37
N ALA A 95 4.10 23.72 4.68
CA ALA A 95 4.59 24.71 5.64
C ALA A 95 6.12 24.91 5.55
N ILE A 96 6.85 23.81 5.32
CA ILE A 96 8.31 23.84 5.10
C ILE A 96 8.63 24.53 3.77
N LEU A 97 8.04 24.07 2.66
CA LEU A 97 8.36 24.56 1.32
C LEU A 97 7.95 26.02 1.09
N SER A 98 6.92 26.49 1.79
CA SER A 98 6.49 27.90 1.75
C SER A 98 7.29 28.81 2.68
N GLY A 99 8.18 28.27 3.51
CA GLY A 99 8.93 29.03 4.50
C GLY A 99 8.11 29.52 5.70
N GLN A 100 6.85 29.05 5.85
CA GLN A 100 6.00 29.38 7.00
C GLN A 100 6.54 28.80 8.31
N LYS A 101 7.17 27.62 8.25
CA LYS A 101 7.81 26.96 9.38
C LYS A 101 9.13 26.35 8.96
N ASP A 102 10.09 26.28 9.88
CA ASP A 102 11.28 25.45 9.69
C ASP A 102 10.94 23.94 9.80
N VAL A 103 11.88 23.10 9.38
CA VAL A 103 11.72 21.64 9.38
C VAL A 103 11.42 21.12 10.78
N ALA A 104 12.14 21.61 11.80
CA ALA A 104 12.00 21.12 13.17
C ALA A 104 10.61 21.39 13.75
N THR A 105 10.09 22.59 13.55
CA THR A 105 8.76 22.99 14.04
C THR A 105 7.66 22.28 13.27
N ALA A 106 7.73 22.26 11.93
CA ALA A 106 6.71 21.62 11.11
C ALA A 106 6.59 20.12 11.40
N THR A 107 7.72 19.42 11.54
CA THR A 107 7.74 17.98 11.84
C THR A 107 7.28 17.66 13.25
N LYS A 108 7.63 18.50 14.24
CA LYS A 108 7.13 18.34 15.62
C LYS A 108 5.61 18.50 15.69
N ASP A 109 5.06 19.52 15.04
CA ASP A 109 3.61 19.76 15.01
C ASP A 109 2.86 18.62 14.31
N ALA A 110 3.38 18.16 13.18
CA ALA A 110 2.82 17.01 12.46
C ALA A 110 2.86 15.72 13.29
N ALA A 111 3.96 15.46 13.99
CA ALA A 111 4.09 14.30 14.87
C ALA A 111 3.10 14.35 16.05
N ALA A 112 2.89 15.54 16.63
CA ALA A 112 1.90 15.73 17.69
C ALA A 112 0.47 15.46 17.19
N GLU A 113 0.10 16.01 16.03
CA GLU A 113 -1.22 15.76 15.42
C GLU A 113 -1.42 14.29 15.07
N MET A 114 -0.42 13.62 14.48
CA MET A 114 -0.49 12.17 14.22
C MET A 114 -0.66 11.37 15.51
N THR A 115 0.09 11.72 16.56
CA THR A 115 0.01 11.03 17.85
C THR A 115 -1.39 11.17 18.45
N GLU A 116 -1.99 12.35 18.40
CA GLU A 116 -3.35 12.56 18.88
C GLU A 116 -4.35 11.70 18.11
N LEU A 117 -4.33 11.79 16.77
CA LEU A 117 -5.28 11.07 15.90
C LEU A 117 -5.17 9.56 16.01
N LEU A 118 -3.94 9.03 16.17
CA LEU A 118 -3.72 7.60 16.28
C LEU A 118 -4.18 7.00 17.62
N ASN A 119 -4.30 7.82 18.66
CA ASN A 119 -4.70 7.40 20.02
C ASN A 119 -6.17 7.68 20.37
N GLN A 120 -7.00 8.09 19.41
CA GLN A 120 -8.46 8.18 19.58
C GLN A 120 -9.12 6.81 19.45
#